data_AF-A0A426Z9H2-F1
#
_entry.id   AF-A0A426Z9H2-F1
#
_cell.length_a   1.000
_cell.length_b   1.000
_cell.length_c   1.000
_cell.angle_alpha   90.00
_cell.angle_beta   90.00
_cell.angle_gamma   90.00
#
_symmetry.space_group_name_H-M   'P 1'
#
loop_
_entity.id
_entity.type
_entity.pdbx_description
1 polymer ?
#
loop_
_entity_poly.entity_id
_entity_poly.type
_entity_poly.pdbx_seq_one_letter_code
_entity_poly.pdbx_strand_id
1 'polypeptide(L)'
;MVDRGVPLGEALLMHDKWLEKKGIKHKNFAVVTWSNWDCRVMLESECKFKRIRKPPYFNRWINLKVPFQEMFHGVRCNLKEAVQLASLTWEGRAHCGLDDARNTARLLVHLMDMGFKFSITNSLMSQTSEFPVKYETSRNHLLDQNQHTQKPKELVGAPFHIHPFANSGGKERQMFCYCGVLSSKCVVRKPGPTQGRCFFGCGNWTAARRAVCNYFAWASP
;
A
#
# COMPACT_ATOMS: atom_id res chain seq x y z
N MET A 1 3.06 -23.07 13.70
CA MET A 1 2.61 -23.04 15.11
C MET A 1 2.53 -21.59 15.53
N VAL A 2 1.32 -21.10 15.79
CA VAL A 2 1.05 -19.67 16.05
C VAL A 2 0.81 -19.42 17.54
N ASP A 3 0.36 -20.43 18.29
CA ASP A 3 -0.01 -20.31 19.70
C ASP A 3 1.17 -19.99 20.64
N ARG A 4 2.40 -20.24 20.17
CA ARG A 4 3.65 -19.87 20.86
C ARG A 4 4.32 -18.62 20.27
N GLY A 5 3.65 -17.93 19.34
CA GLY A 5 4.14 -16.70 18.75
C GLY A 5 3.97 -15.52 19.70
N VAL A 6 4.85 -14.52 19.56
CA VAL A 6 4.70 -13.24 20.27
C VAL A 6 3.73 -12.32 19.51
N PRO A 7 3.01 -11.40 20.19
CA PRO A 7 2.20 -10.39 19.53
C PRO A 7 3.04 -9.52 18.57
N LEU A 8 2.42 -9.02 17.50
CA LEU A 8 3.12 -8.22 16.48
C LEU A 8 3.90 -7.03 17.07
N GLY A 9 3.31 -6.32 18.04
CA GLY A 9 3.96 -5.16 18.67
C GLY A 9 5.28 -5.56 19.35
N GLU A 10 5.28 -6.71 20.02
CA GLU A 10 6.48 -7.28 20.65
C GLU A 10 7.47 -7.77 19.59
N ALA A 11 7.01 -8.46 18.54
CA ALA A 11 7.86 -8.89 17.43
C ALA A 11 8.60 -7.72 16.78
N LEU A 12 7.92 -6.59 16.57
CA LEU A 12 8.51 -5.37 15.99
C LEU A 12 9.54 -4.74 16.93
N LEU A 13 9.29 -4.75 18.24
CA LEU A 13 10.26 -4.31 19.25
C LEU A 13 11.50 -5.21 19.26
N MET A 14 11.30 -6.53 19.22
CA MET A 14 12.38 -7.52 19.17
C MET A 14 13.22 -7.35 17.90
N HIS A 15 12.57 -7.11 16.76
CA HIS A 15 13.25 -6.82 15.50
C HIS A 15 14.09 -5.55 15.60
N ASP A 16 13.54 -4.48 16.18
CA ASP A 16 14.27 -3.22 16.37
C ASP A 16 15.52 -3.38 17.25
N LYS A 17 15.39 -4.09 18.38
CA LYS A 17 16.54 -4.46 19.24
C LYS A 17 17.55 -5.33 18.52
N TRP A 18 17.10 -6.23 17.64
CA TRP A 18 17.99 -7.07 16.85
C TRP A 18 18.78 -6.24 15.83
N LEU A 19 18.15 -5.28 15.13
CA LEU A 19 18.86 -4.34 14.24
C LEU A 19 19.92 -3.52 14.99
N GLU A 20 19.61 -3.11 16.22
CA GLU A 20 20.52 -2.38 17.10
C GLU A 20 21.72 -3.24 17.50
N LYS A 21 21.48 -4.47 17.95
CA LYS A 21 22.53 -5.46 18.26
C LYS A 21 23.40 -5.79 17.05
N LYS A 22 22.83 -5.77 15.83
CA LYS A 22 23.58 -5.95 14.58
C LYS A 22 24.32 -4.70 14.12
N GLY A 23 24.16 -3.57 14.81
CA GLY A 23 24.82 -2.30 14.48
C GLY A 23 24.36 -1.70 13.14
N ILE A 24 23.14 -2.04 12.68
CA ILE A 24 22.60 -1.56 11.40
C ILE A 24 21.47 -0.56 11.55
N LYS A 25 20.83 -0.49 12.74
CA LYS A 25 19.69 0.40 13.01
C LYS A 25 19.95 1.87 12.64
N HIS A 26 21.17 2.36 12.85
CA HIS A 26 21.58 3.74 12.58
C HIS A 26 22.43 3.90 11.32
N LYS A 27 22.55 2.84 10.50
CA LYS A 27 23.24 2.90 9.21
C LYS A 27 22.24 3.16 8.09
N ASN A 28 22.75 3.46 6.91
CA ASN A 28 21.92 3.47 5.71
C ASN A 28 21.64 2.03 5.29
N PHE A 29 20.40 1.59 5.41
CA PHE A 29 19.93 0.28 4.95
C PHE A 29 18.52 0.40 4.37
N ALA A 30 18.12 -0.61 3.60
CA ALA A 30 16.78 -0.72 3.05
C ALA A 30 16.21 -2.11 3.31
N VAL A 31 14.90 -2.19 3.56
CA VAL A 31 14.17 -3.45 3.56
C VAL A 31 13.95 -3.90 2.12
N VAL A 32 14.09 -5.21 1.86
CA VAL A 32 13.83 -5.82 0.55
C VAL A 32 12.70 -6.83 0.69
N THR A 33 11.74 -6.77 -0.24
CA THR A 33 10.59 -7.67 -0.30
C THR A 33 10.40 -8.16 -1.73
N TRP A 34 9.74 -9.30 -1.93
CA TRP A 34 9.41 -9.74 -3.29
C TRP A 34 8.36 -8.84 -3.95
N SER A 35 7.43 -8.26 -3.18
CA SER A 35 6.39 -7.39 -3.71
C SER A 35 6.06 -6.26 -2.74
N ASN A 36 5.22 -5.32 -3.17
CA ASN A 36 4.68 -4.30 -2.27
C ASN A 36 3.77 -4.88 -1.17
N TRP A 37 3.31 -6.13 -1.28
CA TRP A 37 2.32 -6.72 -0.37
C TRP A 37 2.78 -6.68 1.09
N ASP A 38 4.03 -7.05 1.38
CA ASP A 38 4.54 -7.18 2.75
C ASP A 38 4.49 -5.85 3.52
N CYS A 39 5.16 -4.81 3.00
CA CYS A 39 5.31 -3.53 3.70
C CYS A 39 4.10 -2.59 3.53
N ARG A 40 3.48 -2.56 2.35
CA ARG A 40 2.38 -1.63 2.02
C ARG A 40 1.01 -2.15 2.42
N VAL A 41 0.78 -3.46 2.31
CA VAL A 41 -0.55 -4.03 2.54
C VAL A 41 -0.58 -4.74 3.88
N MET A 42 0.20 -5.80 4.05
CA MET A 42 0.11 -6.69 5.21
C MET A 42 0.52 -5.97 6.50
N LEU A 43 1.78 -5.52 6.59
CA LEU A 43 2.28 -4.93 7.83
C LEU A 43 1.58 -3.60 8.17
N GLU A 44 1.30 -2.78 7.16
CA GLU A 44 0.61 -1.51 7.32
C GLU A 44 -0.82 -1.69 7.86
N SER A 45 -1.59 -2.58 7.24
CA SER A 45 -2.99 -2.82 7.64
C SER A 45 -3.05 -3.43 9.03
N GLU A 46 -2.16 -4.38 9.32
CA GLU A 46 -2.11 -5.06 10.61
C GLU A 46 -1.70 -4.09 11.74
N CYS A 47 -0.72 -3.22 11.50
CA CYS A 47 -0.32 -2.18 12.45
C CYS A 47 -1.47 -1.20 12.71
N LYS A 48 -2.18 -0.75 11.67
CA LYS A 48 -3.36 0.12 11.81
C LYS A 48 -4.48 -0.54 12.60
N PHE A 49 -4.81 -1.78 12.26
CA PHE A 49 -5.86 -2.57 12.92
C PHE A 49 -5.56 -2.75 14.41
N LYS A 50 -4.32 -3.11 14.75
CA LYS A 50 -3.87 -3.33 16.14
C LYS A 50 -3.42 -2.05 16.86
N ARG A 51 -3.51 -0.88 16.21
CA ARG A 51 -3.05 0.41 16.73
C ARG A 51 -1.57 0.40 17.16
N ILE A 52 -0.74 -0.32 16.43
CA ILE A 52 0.71 -0.40 16.62
C ILE A 52 1.37 0.65 15.72
N ARG A 53 2.31 1.42 16.27
CA ARG A 53 3.14 2.33 15.47
C ARG A 53 4.11 1.50 14.62
N LYS A 54 3.95 1.54 13.29
CA LYS A 54 4.86 0.85 12.38
C LYS A 54 6.26 1.49 12.41
N PRO A 55 7.35 0.70 12.55
CA PRO A 55 8.71 1.22 12.49
C PRO A 55 9.00 1.93 11.15
N PRO A 56 9.59 3.14 11.15
CA PRO A 56 9.77 3.93 9.93
C PRO A 56 10.61 3.28 8.82
N TYR A 57 11.53 2.38 9.17
CA TYR A 57 12.34 1.65 8.18
C TYR A 57 11.52 0.68 7.32
N PHE A 58 10.28 0.35 7.70
CA PHE A 58 9.33 -0.36 6.84
C PHE A 58 8.51 0.56 5.92
N ASN A 59 8.71 1.88 5.97
CA ASN A 59 8.01 2.84 5.10
C ASN A 59 8.76 3.14 3.80
N ARG A 60 9.94 2.56 3.59
CA ARG A 60 10.73 2.67 2.35
C ARG A 60 11.38 1.31 2.09
N TRP A 61 11.15 0.73 0.92
CA TRP A 61 11.67 -0.60 0.61
C TRP A 61 11.98 -0.79 -0.89
N ILE A 62 12.72 -1.85 -1.15
CA ILE A 62 12.99 -2.36 -2.48
C ILE A 62 12.04 -3.54 -2.73
N ASN A 63 11.12 -3.37 -3.66
CA ASN A 63 10.30 -4.43 -4.23
C ASN A 63 11.13 -5.08 -5.33
N LEU A 64 11.73 -6.24 -5.02
CA LEU A 64 12.68 -6.95 -5.87
C LEU A 64 12.07 -7.40 -7.20
N LYS A 65 10.74 -7.50 -7.30
CA LYS A 65 10.07 -7.80 -8.56
C LYS A 65 10.28 -6.72 -9.61
N VAL A 66 10.40 -5.45 -9.23
CA VAL A 66 10.64 -4.34 -10.18
C VAL A 66 11.96 -4.51 -10.94
N PRO A 67 13.13 -4.57 -10.27
CA PRO A 67 14.41 -4.76 -10.94
C PRO A 67 14.53 -6.13 -11.61
N PHE A 68 13.93 -7.19 -11.04
CA PHE A 68 13.85 -8.47 -11.71
C PHE A 68 13.13 -8.35 -13.06
N GLN A 69 11.98 -7.68 -13.10
CA GLN A 69 11.24 -7.48 -14.36
C GLN A 69 12.03 -6.64 -15.36
N GLU A 70 12.78 -5.65 -14.91
CA GLU A 70 13.65 -4.86 -15.78
C GLU A 70 14.72 -5.72 -16.46
N MET A 71 15.40 -6.58 -15.69
CA MET A 71 16.47 -7.44 -16.22
C MET A 71 15.96 -8.63 -17.04
N PHE A 72 14.76 -9.13 -16.74
CA PHE A 72 14.18 -10.31 -17.37
C PHE A 72 13.02 -9.94 -18.32
N HIS A 73 13.19 -8.87 -19.10
CA HIS A 73 12.30 -8.47 -20.20
C HIS A 73 10.79 -8.39 -19.86
N GLY A 74 10.48 -7.87 -18.67
CA GLY A 74 9.11 -7.66 -18.22
C GLY A 74 8.34 -8.94 -17.85
N VAL A 75 9.03 -10.08 -17.73
CA VAL A 75 8.38 -11.37 -17.40
C VAL A 75 7.55 -11.26 -16.12
N ARG A 76 6.33 -11.78 -16.18
CA ARG A 76 5.43 -11.85 -15.03
C ARG A 76 5.52 -13.22 -14.40
N CYS A 77 6.04 -13.24 -13.19
CA CYS A 77 6.24 -14.46 -12.43
C CYS A 77 6.01 -14.24 -10.93
N ASN A 78 5.88 -15.34 -10.19
CA ASN A 78 5.97 -15.39 -8.73
C ASN A 78 7.44 -15.54 -8.29
N LEU A 79 7.70 -15.50 -6.98
CA LEU A 79 9.07 -15.52 -6.44
C LEU A 79 9.81 -16.81 -6.82
N LYS A 80 9.14 -17.96 -6.73
CA LYS A 80 9.76 -19.26 -7.02
C LYS A 80 10.14 -19.38 -8.49
N GLU A 81 9.24 -18.97 -9.38
CA GLU A 81 9.52 -18.87 -10.82
C GLU A 81 10.67 -17.90 -11.11
N ALA A 82 10.72 -16.75 -10.44
CA ALA A 82 11.80 -15.79 -10.62
C ALA A 82 13.17 -16.34 -10.21
N VAL A 83 13.23 -17.05 -9.08
CA VAL A 83 14.44 -17.77 -8.63
C VAL A 83 14.88 -18.77 -9.69
N GLN A 84 13.95 -19.55 -10.24
CA GLN A 84 14.24 -20.55 -11.27
C GLN A 84 14.66 -19.93 -12.61
N LEU A 85 14.03 -18.82 -13.03
CA LEU A 85 14.39 -18.07 -14.24
C LEU A 85 15.78 -17.43 -14.13
N ALA A 86 16.19 -17.04 -12.92
CA ALA A 86 17.56 -16.63 -12.62
C ALA A 86 18.55 -17.81 -12.53
N SER A 87 18.15 -19.01 -12.96
CA SER A 87 18.95 -20.24 -12.89
C SER A 87 19.40 -20.62 -11.47
N LEU A 88 18.66 -20.17 -10.44
CA LEU A 88 18.87 -20.56 -9.05
C LEU A 88 17.91 -21.69 -8.65
N THR A 89 18.36 -22.57 -7.77
CA THR A 89 17.50 -23.62 -7.20
C THR A 89 16.72 -23.09 -6.00
N TRP A 90 15.40 -23.32 -5.98
CA TRP A 90 14.57 -23.01 -4.82
C TRP A 90 14.99 -23.85 -3.59
N GLU A 91 15.23 -23.18 -2.45
CA GLU A 91 15.57 -23.86 -1.19
C GLU A 91 14.42 -23.78 -0.18
N GLY A 92 14.20 -24.87 0.55
CA GLY A 92 13.17 -24.94 1.60
C GLY A 92 11.74 -25.05 1.06
N ARG A 93 10.75 -24.68 1.89
CA ARG A 93 9.33 -24.81 1.54
C ARG A 93 8.77 -23.48 1.02
N ALA A 94 8.09 -23.53 -0.12
CA ALA A 94 7.33 -22.40 -0.63
C ALA A 94 6.29 -21.94 0.40
N HIS A 95 6.12 -20.62 0.53
CA HIS A 95 5.18 -20.00 1.48
C HIS A 95 5.58 -20.15 2.96
N CYS A 96 6.81 -20.60 3.23
CA CYS A 96 7.44 -20.45 4.54
C CYS A 96 8.16 -19.10 4.55
N GLY A 97 7.74 -18.16 5.40
CA GLY A 97 8.27 -16.78 5.37
C GLY A 97 9.80 -16.67 5.51
N LEU A 98 10.43 -17.57 6.28
CA LEU A 98 11.89 -17.61 6.40
C LEU A 98 12.57 -18.13 5.12
N ASP A 99 12.03 -19.17 4.50
CA ASP A 99 12.60 -19.74 3.27
C ASP A 99 12.38 -18.79 2.09
N ASP A 100 11.21 -18.15 2.00
CA ASP A 100 10.91 -17.12 1.01
C ASP A 100 11.87 -15.93 1.17
N ALA A 101 12.16 -15.49 2.40
CA ALA A 101 13.13 -14.42 2.68
C ALA A 101 14.57 -14.81 2.27
N ARG A 102 14.99 -16.04 2.53
CA ARG A 102 16.31 -16.56 2.10
C ARG A 102 16.44 -16.60 0.58
N ASN A 103 15.44 -17.13 -0.11
CA ASN A 103 15.45 -17.16 -1.58
C ASN A 103 15.39 -15.75 -2.17
N THR A 104 14.64 -14.82 -1.57
CA THR A 104 14.63 -13.40 -1.96
C THR A 104 16.03 -12.79 -1.83
N ALA A 105 16.74 -13.07 -0.72
CA ALA A 105 18.11 -12.59 -0.52
C ALA A 105 19.09 -13.18 -1.55
N ARG A 106 18.98 -14.48 -1.86
CA ARG A 106 19.80 -15.13 -2.90
C ARG A 106 19.56 -14.53 -4.28
N LEU A 107 18.30 -14.28 -4.64
CA LEU A 107 17.96 -13.61 -5.88
C LEU A 107 18.53 -12.19 -5.91
N LEU A 108 18.39 -11.42 -4.82
CA LEU A 108 18.97 -10.07 -4.72
C LEU A 108 20.48 -10.08 -4.98
N VAL A 109 21.23 -10.96 -4.31
CA VAL A 109 22.69 -11.09 -4.49
C VAL A 109 23.03 -11.42 -5.94
N HIS A 110 22.32 -12.39 -6.54
CA HIS A 110 22.54 -12.74 -7.94
C HIS A 110 22.33 -11.56 -8.90
N LEU A 111 21.28 -10.76 -8.70
CA LEU A 111 21.05 -9.56 -9.50
C LEU A 111 22.14 -8.49 -9.29
N MET A 112 22.67 -8.37 -8.06
CA MET A 112 23.81 -7.49 -7.77
C MET A 112 25.08 -7.97 -8.50
N ASP A 113 25.33 -9.28 -8.54
CA ASP A 113 26.48 -9.88 -9.24
C ASP A 113 26.38 -9.69 -10.76
N MET A 114 25.16 -9.63 -11.30
CA MET A 114 24.89 -9.22 -12.69
C MET A 114 25.04 -7.70 -12.93
N GLY A 115 25.43 -6.93 -11.92
CA GLY A 115 25.72 -5.49 -12.02
C GLY A 115 24.53 -4.57 -11.80
N PHE A 116 23.38 -5.08 -11.36
CA PHE A 116 22.20 -4.25 -11.12
C PHE A 116 22.40 -3.30 -9.93
N LYS A 117 22.10 -2.01 -10.13
CA LYS A 117 22.20 -0.98 -9.08
C LYS A 117 20.82 -0.72 -8.49
N PHE A 118 20.66 -1.06 -7.21
CA PHE A 118 19.38 -0.96 -6.52
C PHE A 118 19.12 0.44 -5.97
N SER A 119 17.84 0.83 -5.98
CA SER A 119 17.32 2.03 -5.32
C SER A 119 15.95 1.73 -4.69
N ILE A 120 15.47 2.62 -3.83
CA ILE A 120 14.14 2.49 -3.21
C ILE A 120 13.06 2.54 -4.29
N THR A 121 12.30 1.46 -4.42
CA THR A 121 11.25 1.33 -5.45
C THR A 121 9.87 1.80 -4.97
N ASN A 122 9.65 1.85 -3.66
CA ASN A 122 8.35 2.25 -3.09
C ASN A 122 8.49 2.82 -1.69
N SER A 123 7.51 3.65 -1.30
CA SER A 123 7.44 4.24 0.03
C SER A 123 6.01 4.58 0.45
N LEU A 124 5.81 4.75 1.76
CA LEU A 124 4.54 5.18 2.38
C LEU A 124 4.62 6.59 2.98
N MET A 125 5.62 7.39 2.65
CA MET A 125 5.73 8.74 3.20
C MET A 125 4.51 9.57 2.78
N SER A 126 3.70 9.97 3.76
CA SER A 126 2.76 11.08 3.59
C SER A 126 3.61 12.32 3.30
N GLN A 127 3.26 13.07 2.25
CA GLN A 127 3.80 14.41 2.11
C GLN A 127 3.25 15.25 3.26
N THR A 128 4.02 15.40 4.33
CA THR A 128 3.82 16.50 5.28
C THR A 128 4.26 17.76 4.56
N SER A 129 3.34 18.37 3.81
CA SER A 129 3.51 19.75 3.39
C SER A 129 3.41 20.63 4.64
N GLU A 130 4.56 21.02 5.19
CA GLU A 130 4.64 22.11 6.16
C GLU A 130 4.26 23.39 5.44
N PHE A 131 2.99 23.79 5.52
CA PHE A 131 2.58 25.14 5.15
C PHE A 131 2.61 26.01 6.42
N PRO A 132 3.37 27.12 6.44
CA PRO A 132 3.36 28.04 7.55
C PRO A 132 2.04 28.80 7.56
N VAL A 133 1.26 28.61 8.63
CA VAL A 133 0.01 29.32 8.88
C VAL A 133 0.33 30.77 9.24
N LYS A 134 0.10 31.70 8.33
CA LYS A 134 -0.04 33.12 8.67
C LYS A 134 -1.50 33.37 9.04
N TYR A 135 -1.75 33.65 10.31
CA TYR A 135 -3.00 34.23 10.77
C TYR A 135 -3.03 35.70 10.35
N GLU A 136 -4.15 36.20 9.84
CA GLU A 136 -4.48 37.61 10.01
C GLU A 136 -6.00 37.86 9.87
N THR A 137 -6.45 38.74 10.76
CA THR A 137 -7.83 38.98 11.19
C THR A 137 -8.59 39.88 10.23
N SER A 138 -9.85 39.53 9.95
CA SER A 138 -10.78 40.32 9.14
C SER A 138 -11.10 41.70 9.73
N ARG A 139 -11.16 42.74 8.87
CA ARG A 139 -12.00 43.92 9.06
C ARG A 139 -12.71 44.33 7.77
N ASN A 140 -13.98 44.68 7.94
CA ASN A 140 -15.02 45.06 6.98
C ASN A 140 -14.72 46.39 6.24
N HIS A 141 -15.18 46.56 4.99
CA HIS A 141 -16.26 47.49 4.59
C HIS A 141 -16.54 47.49 3.07
N LEU A 142 -17.84 47.48 2.73
CA LEU A 142 -18.59 47.84 1.51
C LEU A 142 -17.91 48.16 0.17
N LEU A 143 -18.50 47.64 -0.92
CA LEU A 143 -19.09 48.41 -2.06
C LEU A 143 -20.00 47.52 -2.94
N ASP A 144 -21.02 48.15 -3.50
CA ASP A 144 -22.12 47.59 -4.31
C ASP A 144 -21.81 47.62 -5.82
N GLN A 145 -22.58 46.80 -6.58
CA GLN A 145 -22.88 46.81 -8.02
C GLN A 145 -21.98 46.13 -9.10
N ASN A 146 -22.58 45.08 -9.67
CA ASN A 146 -22.76 44.72 -11.10
C ASN A 146 -21.54 44.49 -12.02
N GLN A 147 -21.35 43.24 -12.47
CA GLN A 147 -21.66 42.79 -13.85
C GLN A 147 -21.32 41.30 -14.10
N HIS A 148 -22.03 40.74 -15.08
CA HIS A 148 -22.24 39.34 -15.45
C HIS A 148 -21.09 38.74 -16.26
N THR A 149 -20.65 37.49 -15.98
CA THR A 149 -20.53 36.34 -16.95
C THR A 149 -19.80 35.09 -16.38
N GLN A 150 -20.59 34.03 -16.17
CA GLN A 150 -20.40 32.57 -16.39
C GLN A 150 -19.09 31.77 -16.08
N LYS A 151 -19.22 30.89 -15.05
CA LYS A 151 -18.86 29.43 -14.94
C LYS A 151 -17.40 28.99 -14.62
N PRO A 152 -17.19 27.76 -14.06
CA PRO A 152 -17.35 27.40 -12.64
C PRO A 152 -16.03 26.98 -11.94
N LYS A 153 -16.00 27.19 -10.62
CA LYS A 153 -14.89 26.96 -9.68
C LYS A 153 -14.62 25.46 -9.40
N GLU A 154 -13.33 25.11 -9.39
CA GLU A 154 -12.77 24.03 -8.58
C GLU A 154 -13.04 24.30 -7.09
N LEU A 155 -13.21 23.26 -6.25
CA LEU A 155 -12.89 23.42 -4.83
C LEU A 155 -12.43 22.12 -4.17
N VAL A 156 -11.16 22.16 -3.77
CA VAL A 156 -10.47 21.32 -2.80
C VAL A 156 -11.06 21.57 -1.40
N GLY A 157 -11.25 20.50 -0.62
CA GLY A 157 -11.63 20.57 0.80
C GLY A 157 -10.89 19.51 1.62
N ALA A 158 -10.25 19.93 2.70
CA ALA A 158 -9.35 19.18 3.56
C ALA A 158 -10.08 18.38 4.68
N PRO A 159 -9.41 17.85 5.71
CA PRO A 159 -9.40 16.43 6.07
C PRO A 159 -10.35 16.07 7.23
N PHE A 160 -11.06 14.94 7.14
CA PHE A 160 -11.96 14.49 8.21
C PHE A 160 -11.45 13.21 8.90
N HIS A 161 -11.26 13.33 10.22
CA HIS A 161 -11.26 12.21 11.16
C HIS A 161 -12.64 11.53 11.15
N ILE A 162 -12.70 10.20 11.02
CA ILE A 162 -13.95 9.45 11.26
C ILE A 162 -13.63 8.14 12.00
N HIS A 163 -14.04 8.07 13.27
CA HIS A 163 -14.31 6.82 13.98
C HIS A 163 -15.60 6.19 13.43
N PRO A 164 -15.71 4.85 13.40
CA PRO A 164 -16.89 4.17 12.89
C PRO A 164 -18.00 4.17 13.95
N PHE A 165 -19.25 4.31 13.47
CA PHE A 165 -20.53 4.25 14.20
C PHE A 165 -21.07 5.57 14.78
N ALA A 166 -21.79 6.33 13.96
CA ALA A 166 -23.18 6.75 14.23
C ALA A 166 -23.79 7.40 12.97
N ASN A 167 -25.10 7.32 12.86
CA ASN A 167 -25.94 7.52 11.67
C ASN A 167 -26.36 8.99 11.48
N SER A 168 -26.68 9.40 10.24
CA SER A 168 -27.84 10.25 9.85
C SER A 168 -27.70 10.79 8.41
N GLY A 169 -28.67 10.47 7.55
CA GLY A 169 -28.96 11.23 6.32
C GLY A 169 -28.53 10.61 4.99
N GLY A 170 -29.34 9.69 4.45
CA GLY A 170 -29.69 9.54 3.03
C GLY A 170 -28.64 9.49 1.91
N LYS A 171 -27.33 9.58 2.18
CA LYS A 171 -26.27 9.55 1.17
C LYS A 171 -25.61 8.18 1.16
N GLU A 172 -25.60 7.54 -0.01
CA GLU A 172 -24.98 6.23 -0.26
C GLU A 172 -23.55 6.22 0.32
N ARG A 173 -23.28 5.32 1.28
CA ARG A 173 -21.97 5.27 1.97
C ARG A 173 -20.87 5.02 0.94
N GLN A 174 -19.97 6.00 0.82
CA GLN A 174 -18.77 5.88 0.01
C GLN A 174 -17.84 4.81 0.62
N MET A 175 -17.74 3.65 -0.04
CA MET A 175 -16.83 2.58 0.35
C MET A 175 -15.46 2.79 -0.31
N PHE A 176 -14.37 2.60 0.43
CA PHE A 176 -12.99 2.73 -0.08
C PHE A 176 -12.34 1.34 -0.24
N CYS A 177 -11.48 1.17 -1.26
CA CYS A 177 -10.70 -0.05 -1.49
C CYS A 177 -9.53 -0.19 -0.51
N TYR A 178 -8.88 -1.36 -0.50
CA TYR A 178 -7.57 -1.57 0.17
C TYR A 178 -6.46 -0.64 -0.33
N CYS A 179 -6.63 -0.10 -1.54
CA CYS A 179 -5.73 0.86 -2.16
C CYS A 179 -5.97 2.32 -1.75
N GLY A 180 -6.97 2.60 -0.90
CA GLY A 180 -7.31 3.94 -0.41
C GLY A 180 -8.14 4.81 -1.39
N VAL A 181 -8.47 4.31 -2.57
CA VAL A 181 -9.32 4.98 -3.57
C VAL A 181 -10.79 4.61 -3.36
N LEU A 182 -11.70 5.49 -3.77
CA LEU A 182 -13.13 5.21 -3.77
C LEU A 182 -13.42 3.94 -4.59
N SER A 183 -14.18 3.02 -3.99
CA SER A 183 -14.57 1.78 -4.67
C SER A 183 -15.61 2.06 -5.76
N SER A 184 -15.59 1.26 -6.82
CA SER A 184 -16.59 1.30 -7.88
C SER A 184 -17.67 0.27 -7.61
N LYS A 185 -18.94 0.69 -7.66
CA LYS A 185 -20.09 -0.22 -7.63
C LYS A 185 -20.25 -0.86 -9.00
N CYS A 186 -20.38 -2.18 -9.04
CA CYS A 186 -20.49 -3.00 -10.24
C CYS A 186 -21.61 -4.01 -10.08
N VAL A 187 -22.19 -4.46 -11.20
CA VAL A 187 -23.26 -5.46 -11.23
C VAL A 187 -22.74 -6.74 -11.88
N VAL A 188 -23.04 -7.90 -11.28
CA VAL A 188 -22.70 -9.20 -11.87
C VAL A 188 -23.57 -9.43 -13.10
N ARG A 189 -22.96 -9.36 -14.30
CA ARG A 189 -23.65 -9.62 -15.58
C ARG A 189 -23.62 -11.08 -16.01
N LYS A 190 -22.72 -11.89 -15.45
CA LYS A 190 -22.59 -13.31 -15.83
C LYS A 190 -23.81 -14.11 -15.36
N PRO A 191 -24.31 -15.06 -16.17
CA PRO A 191 -25.39 -15.95 -15.76
C PRO A 191 -25.03 -16.74 -14.49
N GLY A 192 -25.95 -16.77 -13.52
CA GLY A 192 -25.78 -17.57 -12.30
C GLY A 192 -26.53 -17.03 -11.09
N PRO A 193 -26.41 -17.70 -9.92
CA PRO A 193 -27.17 -17.39 -8.70
C PRO A 193 -26.99 -15.95 -8.17
N THR A 194 -25.89 -15.29 -8.53
CA THR A 194 -25.59 -13.91 -8.12
C THR A 194 -25.77 -12.90 -9.25
N GLN A 195 -26.32 -13.29 -10.40
CA GLN A 195 -26.59 -12.39 -11.52
C GLN A 195 -27.49 -11.23 -11.07
N GLY A 196 -27.17 -10.01 -11.49
CA GLY A 196 -27.89 -8.80 -11.10
C GLY A 196 -27.52 -8.26 -9.72
N ARG A 197 -26.78 -9.00 -8.88
CA ARG A 197 -26.33 -8.49 -7.58
C ARG A 197 -25.22 -7.45 -7.74
N CYS A 198 -25.26 -6.42 -6.90
CA CYS A 198 -24.25 -5.37 -6.84
C CYS A 198 -23.09 -5.75 -5.92
N PHE A 199 -21.87 -5.40 -6.32
CA PHE A 199 -20.67 -5.49 -5.50
C PHE A 199 -19.81 -4.23 -5.65
N PHE A 200 -18.93 -3.98 -4.70
CA PHE A 200 -17.94 -2.92 -4.72
C PHE A 200 -16.57 -3.52 -5.02
N GLY A 201 -15.90 -2.99 -6.05
CA GLY A 201 -14.55 -3.34 -6.47
C GLY A 201 -13.59 -2.15 -6.38
N CYS A 202 -12.30 -2.39 -6.58
CA CYS A 202 -11.32 -1.31 -6.65
C CYS A 202 -11.66 -0.31 -7.77
N GLY A 203 -11.80 0.98 -7.44
CA GLY A 203 -12.04 2.03 -8.44
C GLY A 203 -10.79 2.57 -9.11
N ASN A 204 -9.61 2.12 -8.70
CA ASN A 204 -8.35 2.43 -9.35
C ASN A 204 -8.02 1.33 -10.37
N TRP A 205 -8.11 1.66 -11.65
CA TRP A 205 -7.86 0.74 -12.75
C TRP A 205 -6.57 1.11 -13.46
N THR A 206 -5.71 0.11 -13.69
CA THR A 206 -4.51 0.25 -14.52
C THR A 206 -4.88 0.49 -15.98
N ALA A 207 -3.95 1.00 -16.79
CA ALA A 207 -4.13 1.19 -18.24
C ALA A 207 -4.56 -0.10 -18.97
N ALA A 208 -4.21 -1.28 -18.43
CA ALA A 208 -4.64 -2.58 -18.91
C ALA A 208 -6.05 -3.01 -18.42
N ARG A 209 -6.87 -2.06 -17.91
CA ARG A 209 -8.20 -2.29 -17.32
C ARG A 209 -8.24 -3.39 -16.26
N ARG A 210 -7.22 -3.45 -15.40
CA ARG A 210 -7.21 -4.29 -14.20
C ARG A 210 -7.24 -3.45 -12.93
N ALA A 211 -8.05 -3.89 -11.97
CA ALA A 211 -8.10 -3.36 -10.62
C ALA A 211 -6.70 -3.36 -10.00
N VAL A 212 -6.30 -2.23 -9.39
CA VAL A 212 -4.99 -2.07 -8.72
C VAL A 212 -4.90 -2.87 -7.43
N CYS A 213 -6.02 -3.22 -6.80
CA CYS A 213 -6.07 -4.13 -5.67
C CYS A 213 -7.28 -5.07 -5.76
N ASN A 214 -7.21 -6.18 -5.02
CA ASN A 214 -8.24 -7.22 -5.01
C ASN A 214 -9.38 -6.92 -4.03
N TYR A 215 -9.70 -5.64 -3.81
CA TYR A 215 -10.84 -5.27 -2.97
C TYR A 215 -12.15 -5.73 -3.60
N PHE A 216 -12.96 -6.43 -2.79
CA PHE A 216 -14.27 -6.93 -3.16
C PHE A 216 -15.17 -6.95 -1.92
N ALA A 217 -16.37 -6.38 -2.04
CA ALA A 217 -17.41 -6.47 -1.02
C ALA A 217 -18.78 -6.52 -1.69
N TRP A 218 -19.70 -7.36 -1.22
CA TRP A 218 -21.09 -7.31 -1.70
C TRP A 218 -21.77 -6.03 -1.22
N ALA A 219 -22.57 -5.39 -2.07
CA ALA A 219 -23.48 -4.37 -1.61
C ALA A 219 -24.53 -5.05 -0.71
N SER A 220 -24.81 -4.49 0.46
CA SER A 220 -25.95 -4.92 1.27
C SER A 220 -27.22 -4.82 0.43
N PRO A 221 -28.20 -5.73 0.62
CA PRO A 221 -29.49 -5.67 -0.05
C PRO A 221 -30.19 -4.32 0.13
#